data_AF-A0A524M0Q3-F1
#
_entry.id   AF-A0A524M0Q3-F1
#
_cell.length_a   1.000
_cell.length_b   1.000
_cell.length_c   1.000
_cell.angle_alpha   90.00
_cell.angle_beta   90.00
_cell.angle_gamma   90.00
#
_symmetry.space_group_name_H-M   'P 1'
#
loop_
_entity.id
_entity.type
_entity.pdbx_description
1 polymer ?
#
loop_
_entity_poly.entity_id
_entity_poly.type
_entity_poly.pdbx_seq_one_letter_code
_entity_poly.pdbx_strand_id
1 'polypeptide(L)'
;MDVLIYDIETLKEMFLVGIYIPHENTYHEFEVSKSKYELEQFVEFTEKYKDFYWVGYNNLRFDSQVVEWILRKYQDWGEKSNLEVAAMIAQKAQDVIHDANYDVFAEYREEDLSLKQIDLFKIHHFDNKNRRVSLKRLEFEMDLENIEEMPIHHTKVGMTLEDRKLTRQYCQNDVMATYEFYKVTIGETEHPLYKGNDQIQLRLDIEKEFDIPCINYSDSKIGDEIIKKYYCEEKRMDVKTLPRKGHFRKYIFLSQCIAPYVQFTTVQLTDSLKKIKKMRLELSDDFKEDIQFYDNVYSFMKGGLHTENKPEVFEEDEDHLIIDWDVSSYYPAIIINNKQYPYHLGKEFLTGYKKMYEKRLELKPFAKKDKKIRGIVGALKLAVNSVYGKSNDMNSWIYDRQLT
;
A
#
# COMPACT_ATOMS: atom_id res chain seq x y z
N MET A 1 12.47 18.19 0.08
CA MET A 1 11.67 17.76 -1.08
C MET A 1 10.61 18.82 -1.24
N ASP A 2 10.52 19.44 -2.41
CA ASP A 2 9.59 20.53 -2.62
C ASP A 2 8.23 19.95 -3.06
N VAL A 3 7.18 20.33 -2.34
CA VAL A 3 5.83 19.78 -2.50
C VAL A 3 4.80 20.87 -2.70
N LEU A 4 3.75 20.53 -3.43
CA LEU A 4 2.51 21.27 -3.57
C LEU A 4 1.38 20.34 -3.12
N ILE A 5 0.45 20.83 -2.30
CA ILE A 5 -0.74 20.07 -1.93
C ILE A 5 -1.87 20.56 -2.81
N TYR A 6 -2.62 19.67 -3.45
CA TYR A 6 -3.68 20.10 -4.36
C TYR A 6 -4.87 19.15 -4.38
N ASP A 7 -5.98 19.69 -4.83
CA ASP A 7 -7.25 19.00 -5.08
C ASP A 7 -7.99 19.73 -6.22
N ILE A 8 -8.91 19.03 -6.91
CA ILE A 8 -9.72 19.60 -7.98
C ILE A 8 -11.22 19.41 -7.78
N GLU A 9 -11.99 20.41 -8.17
CA GLU A 9 -13.44 20.33 -8.29
C GLU A 9 -13.87 20.37 -9.75
N THR A 10 -14.67 19.39 -10.17
CA THR A 10 -15.09 19.21 -11.57
C THR A 10 -16.61 19.24 -11.71
N LEU A 11 -17.22 20.40 -11.44
CA LEU A 11 -18.66 20.62 -11.62
C LEU A 11 -18.97 21.03 -13.07
N LYS A 12 -20.20 20.76 -13.50
CA LYS A 12 -20.66 21.03 -14.88
C LYS A 12 -20.44 22.48 -15.34
N GLU A 13 -20.55 23.46 -14.45
CA GLU A 13 -20.35 24.88 -14.76
C GLU A 13 -19.13 25.50 -14.08
N MET A 14 -18.31 24.70 -13.39
CA MET A 14 -17.13 25.16 -12.68
C MET A 14 -16.06 24.07 -12.60
N PHE A 15 -14.90 24.36 -13.16
CA PHE A 15 -13.65 23.68 -12.81
C PHE A 15 -12.84 24.55 -11.88
N LEU A 16 -12.31 23.97 -10.81
CA LEU A 16 -11.44 24.64 -9.86
C LEU A 16 -10.26 23.73 -9.51
N VAL A 17 -9.07 24.31 -9.42
CA VAL A 17 -7.91 23.66 -8.81
C VAL A 17 -7.51 24.49 -7.61
N GLY A 18 -7.44 23.88 -6.43
CA GLY A 18 -6.88 24.48 -5.22
C GLY A 18 -5.46 23.96 -5.00
N ILE A 19 -4.52 24.84 -4.68
CA ILE A 19 -3.10 24.48 -4.50
C ILE A 19 -2.54 25.23 -3.29
N TYR A 20 -2.05 24.49 -2.30
CA TYR A 20 -1.31 25.03 -1.17
C TYR A 20 0.19 24.75 -1.32
N ILE A 21 1.01 25.77 -1.08
CA ILE A 21 2.47 25.70 -1.10
C ILE A 21 2.99 25.79 0.34
N PRO A 22 3.34 24.67 0.99
CA PRO A 22 3.67 24.69 2.42
C PRO A 22 4.85 25.60 2.80
N HIS A 23 5.90 25.64 1.99
CA HIS A 23 7.11 26.41 2.30
C HIS A 23 6.94 27.93 2.12
N GLU A 24 6.00 28.36 1.26
CA GLU A 24 5.63 29.77 1.09
C GLU A 24 4.46 30.17 1.99
N ASN A 25 3.73 29.18 2.54
CA ASN A 25 2.45 29.35 3.23
C ASN A 25 1.44 30.14 2.39
N THR A 26 1.35 29.83 1.10
CA THR A 26 0.47 30.49 0.13
C THR A 26 -0.54 29.50 -0.43
N TYR A 27 -1.76 29.99 -0.65
CA TYR A 27 -2.83 29.26 -1.33
C TYR A 27 -3.12 29.92 -2.67
N HIS A 28 -3.13 29.11 -3.72
CA HIS A 28 -3.43 29.48 -5.09
C HIS A 28 -4.65 28.71 -5.56
N GLU A 29 -5.39 29.31 -6.48
CA GLU A 29 -6.55 28.69 -7.07
C GLU A 29 -6.75 29.21 -8.48
N PHE A 30 -7.21 28.32 -9.35
CA PHE A 30 -7.48 28.62 -10.75
C PHE A 30 -8.86 28.13 -11.11
N GLU A 31 -9.70 29.03 -11.61
CA GLU A 31 -11.10 28.77 -11.89
C GLU A 31 -11.43 28.91 -13.38
N VAL A 32 -12.19 27.95 -13.90
CA VAL A 32 -12.92 28.07 -15.16
C VAL A 32 -14.41 27.97 -14.86
N SER A 33 -15.12 29.08 -15.01
CA SER A 33 -16.55 29.18 -14.77
C SER A 33 -17.19 30.23 -15.70
N LYS A 34 -18.50 30.46 -15.57
CA LYS A 34 -19.21 31.46 -16.37
C LYS A 34 -18.54 32.84 -16.41
N SER A 35 -17.91 33.29 -15.33
CA SER A 35 -17.35 34.64 -15.22
C SER A 35 -15.83 34.69 -15.08
N LYS A 36 -15.14 33.55 -15.06
CA LYS A 36 -13.69 33.46 -14.81
C LYS A 36 -13.09 32.40 -15.73
N TYR A 37 -11.92 32.69 -16.31
CA TYR A 37 -11.18 31.75 -17.14
C TYR A 37 -9.70 31.89 -16.80
N GLU A 38 -9.20 30.96 -16.00
CA GLU A 38 -7.82 31.00 -15.50
C GLU A 38 -6.99 29.76 -15.88
N LEU A 39 -7.42 29.07 -16.93
CA LEU A 39 -6.77 27.84 -17.35
C LEU A 39 -5.35 28.08 -17.86
N GLU A 40 -5.11 29.18 -18.57
CA GLU A 40 -3.77 29.51 -19.09
C GLU A 40 -2.79 29.77 -17.95
N GLN A 41 -3.24 30.52 -16.93
CA GLN A 41 -2.46 30.79 -15.72
C GLN A 41 -2.19 29.51 -14.94
N PHE A 42 -3.14 28.57 -14.92
CA PHE A 42 -2.92 27.24 -14.34
C PHE A 42 -1.82 26.48 -15.09
N VAL A 43 -1.84 26.47 -16.43
CA VAL A 43 -0.79 25.81 -17.23
C VAL A 43 0.58 26.47 -17.04
N GLU A 44 0.64 27.80 -16.97
CA GLU A 44 1.89 28.50 -16.64
C GLU A 44 2.40 28.13 -15.23
N PHE A 45 1.47 27.97 -14.29
CA PHE A 45 1.80 27.54 -12.92
C PHE A 45 2.34 26.11 -12.90
N THR A 46 1.76 25.18 -13.67
CA THR A 46 2.24 23.79 -13.74
C THR A 46 3.64 23.70 -14.34
N GLU A 47 3.96 24.51 -15.36
CA GLU A 47 5.33 24.57 -15.91
C GLU A 47 6.32 25.19 -14.92
N LYS A 48 5.93 26.23 -14.17
CA LYS A 48 6.77 26.83 -13.12
C LYS A 48 7.14 25.82 -12.02
N TYR A 49 6.20 24.96 -11.63
CA TYR A 49 6.36 23.98 -10.55
C TYR A 49 6.43 22.53 -11.05
N LYS A 50 6.92 22.33 -12.28
CA LYS A 50 7.03 21.01 -12.92
C LYS A 50 7.91 20.02 -12.16
N ASP A 51 8.94 20.55 -11.49
CA ASP A 51 9.88 19.75 -10.73
C ASP A 51 9.45 19.41 -9.30
N PHE A 52 8.38 20.05 -8.82
CA PHE A 52 7.80 19.80 -7.50
C PHE A 52 6.94 18.54 -7.53
N TYR A 53 6.76 17.93 -6.36
CA TYR A 53 5.80 16.84 -6.20
C TYR A 53 4.42 17.41 -5.88
N TRP A 54 3.45 17.06 -6.72
CA TRP A 54 2.03 17.36 -6.56
C TRP A 54 1.41 16.26 -5.69
N VAL A 55 1.16 16.61 -4.44
CA VAL A 55 0.61 15.74 -3.40
C VAL A 55 -0.90 15.86 -3.40
N GLY A 56 -1.60 14.74 -3.58
CA GLY A 56 -3.06 14.68 -3.52
C GLY A 56 -3.55 13.42 -2.81
N TYR A 57 -4.87 13.31 -2.70
CA TYR A 57 -5.53 12.15 -2.11
C TYR A 57 -6.27 11.36 -3.20
N ASN A 58 -5.75 10.18 -3.58
CA ASN A 58 -6.26 9.38 -4.71
C ASN A 58 -6.10 10.09 -6.08
N ASN A 59 -5.17 11.03 -6.17
CA ASN A 59 -4.89 11.83 -7.34
C ASN A 59 -4.38 11.02 -8.54
N LEU A 60 -3.63 9.93 -8.33
CA LEU A 60 -3.19 9.08 -9.46
C LEU A 60 -4.37 8.43 -10.18
N ARG A 61 -5.48 8.22 -9.47
CA ARG A 61 -6.70 7.60 -10.02
C ARG A 61 -7.69 8.62 -10.55
N PHE A 62 -7.59 9.89 -10.16
CA PHE A 62 -8.55 10.93 -10.51
C PHE A 62 -7.89 12.24 -10.95
N ASP A 63 -7.43 13.07 -10.02
CA ASP A 63 -7.02 14.45 -10.25
C ASP A 63 -5.94 14.57 -11.33
N SER A 64 -4.87 13.78 -11.21
CA SER A 64 -3.77 13.78 -12.17
C SER A 64 -4.22 13.34 -13.56
N GLN A 65 -5.27 12.52 -13.67
CA GLN A 65 -5.80 12.07 -14.95
C GLN A 65 -6.56 13.19 -15.66
N VAL A 66 -7.34 13.96 -14.90
CA VAL A 66 -8.06 15.13 -15.41
C VAL A 66 -7.06 16.24 -15.76
N VAL A 67 -6.12 16.55 -14.87
CA VAL A 67 -5.09 17.56 -15.09
C VAL A 67 -4.21 17.21 -16.29
N GLU A 68 -3.73 15.96 -16.41
CA GLU A 68 -2.93 15.54 -17.56
C GLU A 68 -3.71 15.67 -18.88
N TRP A 69 -5.00 15.31 -18.88
CA TRP A 69 -5.85 15.51 -20.05
C TRP A 69 -5.96 16.98 -20.44
N ILE A 70 -6.14 17.88 -19.46
CA ILE A 70 -6.14 19.33 -19.67
C ILE A 70 -4.81 19.77 -20.29
N LEU A 71 -3.67 19.43 -19.68
CA LEU A 71 -2.34 19.84 -20.15
C LEU A 71 -2.06 19.39 -21.59
N ARG A 72 -2.57 18.22 -21.99
CA ARG A 72 -2.41 17.69 -23.35
C ARG A 72 -3.37 18.27 -24.38
N LYS A 73 -4.51 18.84 -23.96
CA LYS A 73 -5.63 19.16 -24.86
C LYS A 73 -6.08 20.60 -24.85
N TYR A 74 -5.70 21.41 -23.86
CA TYR A 74 -6.24 22.76 -23.71
C TYR A 74 -6.01 23.65 -24.94
N GLN A 75 -4.89 23.48 -25.65
CA GLN A 75 -4.58 24.21 -26.89
C GLN A 75 -5.52 23.86 -28.06
N ASP A 76 -6.13 22.67 -28.04
CA ASP A 76 -7.01 22.18 -29.11
C ASP A 76 -8.46 22.65 -28.95
N TRP A 77 -8.80 23.36 -27.86
CA TRP A 77 -10.19 23.67 -27.52
C TRP A 77 -10.80 24.81 -28.35
N GLY A 78 -9.98 25.64 -29.01
CA GLY A 78 -10.46 26.70 -29.91
C GLY A 78 -11.34 27.74 -29.20
N GLU A 79 -12.31 28.31 -29.92
CA GLU A 79 -13.20 29.38 -29.44
C GLU A 79 -14.40 28.87 -28.59
N LYS A 80 -14.15 27.96 -27.65
CA LYS A 80 -15.20 27.49 -26.72
C LYS A 80 -15.45 28.54 -25.64
N SER A 81 -16.72 28.67 -25.24
CA SER A 81 -17.06 29.46 -24.06
C SER A 81 -16.55 28.79 -22.77
N ASN A 82 -16.33 29.58 -21.72
CA ASN A 82 -15.86 29.07 -20.43
C ASN A 82 -16.74 27.94 -19.88
N LEU A 83 -18.06 28.02 -20.08
CA LEU A 83 -19.01 27.01 -19.64
C LEU A 83 -18.89 25.72 -20.45
N GLU A 84 -18.62 25.81 -21.75
CA GLU A 84 -18.35 24.62 -22.56
C GLU A 84 -17.04 23.95 -22.14
N VAL A 85 -16.02 24.75 -21.82
CA VAL A 85 -14.74 24.23 -21.29
C VAL A 85 -14.95 23.54 -19.94
N ALA A 86 -15.63 24.18 -18.98
CA ALA A 86 -15.93 23.59 -17.68
C ALA A 86 -16.74 22.28 -17.83
N ALA A 87 -17.75 22.27 -18.72
CA ALA A 87 -18.54 21.08 -18.99
C ALA A 87 -17.73 19.94 -19.63
N MET A 88 -16.77 20.26 -20.49
CA MET A 88 -15.86 19.26 -21.07
C MET A 88 -14.95 18.64 -20.02
N ILE A 89 -14.38 19.45 -19.12
CA ILE A 89 -13.56 18.96 -18.00
C ILE A 89 -14.41 18.10 -17.07
N ALA A 90 -15.63 18.54 -16.74
CA ALA A 90 -16.56 17.78 -15.93
C ALA A 90 -16.92 16.43 -16.58
N GLN A 91 -17.17 16.41 -17.90
CA GLN A 91 -17.42 15.16 -18.62
C GLN A 91 -16.20 14.23 -18.55
N LYS A 92 -14.99 14.75 -18.76
CA LYS A 92 -13.76 13.95 -18.63
C LYS A 92 -13.63 13.35 -17.24
N ALA A 93 -13.92 14.12 -16.20
CA ALA A 93 -13.90 13.63 -14.82
C ALA A 93 -14.93 12.51 -14.58
N GLN A 94 -16.13 12.64 -15.14
CA GLN A 94 -17.15 11.58 -15.09
C GLN A 94 -16.69 10.30 -15.80
N ASP A 95 -16.01 10.43 -16.95
CA ASP A 95 -15.45 9.27 -17.67
C ASP A 95 -14.38 8.56 -16.83
N VAL A 96 -13.49 9.32 -16.17
CA VAL A 96 -12.47 8.77 -15.26
C VAL A 96 -13.11 8.05 -14.07
N ILE A 97 -14.17 8.62 -13.48
CA ILE A 97 -14.93 7.98 -12.38
C ILE A 97 -15.62 6.70 -12.87
N HIS A 98 -16.23 6.75 -14.05
CA HIS A 98 -16.88 5.59 -14.66
C HIS A 98 -15.88 4.44 -14.84
N ASP A 99 -14.76 4.70 -15.51
CA ASP A 99 -13.69 3.74 -15.73
C ASP A 99 -13.14 3.18 -14.41
N ALA A 100 -12.98 4.05 -13.41
CA ALA A 100 -12.53 3.64 -12.09
C ALA A 100 -13.48 2.65 -11.40
N ASN A 101 -14.79 2.86 -11.53
CA ASN A 101 -15.82 2.00 -10.96
C ASN A 101 -15.89 0.61 -11.61
N TYR A 102 -15.47 0.49 -12.87
CA TYR A 102 -15.38 -0.78 -13.61
C TYR A 102 -13.98 -1.41 -13.56
N ASP A 103 -13.11 -0.98 -12.63
CA ASP A 103 -11.74 -1.46 -12.48
C ASP A 103 -10.91 -1.35 -13.78
N VAL A 104 -11.26 -0.42 -14.69
CA VAL A 104 -10.52 -0.13 -15.92
C VAL A 104 -9.20 0.58 -15.57
N PHE A 105 -8.10 0.27 -16.26
CA PHE A 105 -6.82 0.94 -15.99
C PHE A 105 -6.92 2.45 -16.23
N ALA A 106 -6.18 3.23 -15.42
CA ALA A 106 -6.08 4.68 -15.62
C ALA A 106 -5.51 4.96 -17.02
N GLU A 107 -6.01 6.01 -17.68
CA GLU A 107 -5.62 6.34 -19.05
C GLU A 107 -4.14 6.68 -19.15
N TYR A 108 -3.64 7.48 -18.21
CA TYR A 108 -2.25 7.88 -18.14
C TYR A 108 -1.54 7.12 -17.04
N ARG A 109 -0.42 6.47 -17.39
CA ARG A 109 0.46 5.85 -16.41
C ARG A 109 1.21 6.93 -15.66
N GLU A 110 1.66 6.62 -14.45
CA GLU A 110 2.46 7.53 -13.62
C GLU A 110 3.71 8.05 -14.34
N GLU A 111 4.37 7.21 -15.15
CA GLU A 111 5.52 7.57 -15.99
C GLU A 111 5.19 8.48 -17.18
N ASP A 112 3.92 8.52 -17.58
CA ASP A 112 3.43 9.36 -18.68
C ASP A 112 2.93 10.73 -18.19
N LEU A 113 2.78 10.95 -16.87
CA LEU A 113 2.28 12.20 -16.31
C LEU A 113 3.31 13.33 -16.47
N SER A 114 2.83 14.51 -16.84
CA SER A 114 3.65 15.72 -17.00
C SER A 114 4.16 16.28 -15.67
N LEU A 115 3.48 15.96 -14.56
CA LEU A 115 3.75 16.44 -13.22
C LEU A 115 4.03 15.27 -12.28
N LYS A 116 5.08 15.38 -11.46
CA LYS A 116 5.45 14.36 -10.46
C LYS A 116 4.36 14.26 -9.40
N GLN A 117 3.81 13.08 -9.17
CA GLN A 117 2.71 12.89 -8.23
C GLN A 117 3.16 12.19 -6.95
N ILE A 118 2.56 12.58 -5.82
CA ILE A 118 2.53 11.79 -4.59
C ILE A 118 1.06 11.56 -4.24
N ASP A 119 0.68 10.29 -4.13
CA ASP A 119 -0.67 9.87 -3.82
C ASP A 119 -0.71 9.23 -2.44
N LEU A 120 -1.24 9.98 -1.48
CA LEU A 120 -1.32 9.54 -0.09
C LEU A 120 -2.25 8.33 0.07
N PHE A 121 -3.28 8.21 -0.77
CA PHE A 121 -4.20 7.07 -0.76
C PHE A 121 -3.49 5.78 -1.13
N LYS A 122 -2.56 5.84 -2.09
CA LYS A 122 -1.74 4.70 -2.52
C LYS A 122 -0.67 4.32 -1.51
N ILE A 123 0.05 5.31 -0.95
CA ILE A 123 1.07 5.10 0.09
C ILE A 123 0.49 4.31 1.27
N HIS A 124 -0.69 4.71 1.74
CA HIS A 124 -1.36 4.07 2.89
C HIS A 124 -2.18 2.82 2.52
N HIS A 125 -2.14 2.40 1.26
CA HIS A 125 -2.82 1.20 0.74
C HIS A 125 -4.35 1.24 0.91
N PHE A 126 -4.93 2.45 0.84
CA PHE A 126 -6.37 2.67 0.88
C PHE A 126 -7.06 2.33 -0.46
N ASP A 127 -6.28 2.07 -1.52
CA ASP A 127 -6.79 1.51 -2.77
C ASP A 127 -7.22 0.04 -2.65
N ASN A 128 -6.83 -0.63 -1.56
CA ASN A 128 -7.35 -1.94 -1.20
C ASN A 128 -8.83 -1.86 -0.80
N LYS A 129 -9.70 -2.67 -1.44
CA LYS A 129 -11.15 -2.68 -1.19
C LYS A 129 -11.52 -2.86 0.30
N ASN A 130 -10.73 -3.62 1.06
CA ASN A 130 -10.98 -3.89 2.48
C ASN A 130 -10.39 -2.82 3.42
N ARG A 131 -9.56 -1.91 2.91
CA ARG A 131 -8.91 -0.83 3.69
C ARG A 131 -9.29 0.55 3.18
N ARG A 132 -10.27 0.66 2.29
CA ARG A 132 -10.62 1.92 1.65
C ARG A 132 -11.12 2.92 2.66
N VAL A 133 -10.51 4.10 2.67
CA VAL A 133 -10.88 5.23 3.53
C VAL A 133 -11.10 6.45 2.64
N SER A 134 -12.19 7.18 2.81
CA SER A 134 -12.39 8.47 2.14
C SER A 134 -11.62 9.59 2.85
N LEU A 135 -11.36 10.70 2.16
CA LEU A 135 -10.73 11.87 2.79
C LEU A 135 -11.56 12.35 4.00
N LYS A 136 -12.88 12.46 3.85
CA LYS A 136 -13.82 12.75 4.94
C LYS A 136 -13.69 11.84 6.16
N ARG A 137 -13.50 10.53 5.93
CA ARG A 137 -13.27 9.61 7.05
C ARG A 137 -11.92 9.89 7.70
N LEU A 138 -10.89 10.22 6.92
CA LEU A 138 -9.60 10.63 7.49
C LEU A 138 -9.68 11.95 8.25
N GLU A 139 -10.43 12.94 7.77
CA GLU A 139 -10.64 14.21 8.49
C GLU A 139 -11.20 13.93 9.89
N PHE A 140 -12.19 13.03 10.00
CA PHE A 140 -12.72 12.57 11.27
C PHE A 140 -11.67 11.84 12.13
N GLU A 141 -10.88 10.92 11.55
CA GLU A 141 -9.86 10.16 12.28
C GLU A 141 -8.67 11.03 12.72
N MET A 142 -8.42 12.15 12.03
CA MET A 142 -7.43 13.15 12.38
C MET A 142 -7.97 14.24 13.33
N ASP A 143 -9.24 14.14 13.74
CA ASP A 143 -9.91 15.10 14.63
C ASP A 143 -9.87 16.54 14.08
N LEU A 144 -10.09 16.70 12.77
CA LEU A 144 -10.13 18.03 12.15
C LEU A 144 -11.41 18.77 12.55
N GLU A 145 -11.27 20.08 12.83
CA GLU A 145 -12.38 20.92 13.27
C GLU A 145 -13.49 21.07 12.22
N ASN A 146 -13.13 20.99 10.94
CA ASN A 146 -14.04 21.20 9.82
C ASN A 146 -14.12 19.95 8.95
N ILE A 147 -15.28 19.30 8.99
CA ILE A 147 -15.64 18.14 8.17
C ILE A 147 -16.85 18.55 7.35
N GLU A 148 -16.64 18.79 6.06
CA GLU A 148 -17.68 19.31 5.17
C GLU A 148 -18.13 18.26 4.14
N GLU A 149 -19.40 18.33 3.76
CA GLU A 149 -19.93 17.59 2.61
C GLU A 149 -20.15 18.60 1.48
N MET A 150 -19.73 18.26 0.27
CA MET A 150 -19.86 19.12 -0.90
C MET A 150 -21.31 19.62 -1.04
N PRO A 151 -21.58 20.93 -0.83
CA PRO A 151 -22.94 21.44 -0.77
C PRO A 151 -23.59 21.53 -2.15
N ILE A 152 -22.79 21.44 -3.22
CA ILE A 152 -23.24 21.64 -4.60
C ILE A 152 -23.14 20.34 -5.39
N HIS A 153 -24.27 19.90 -5.96
CA HIS A 153 -24.27 18.72 -6.83
C HIS A 153 -23.47 18.98 -8.12
N HIS A 154 -22.62 18.04 -8.53
CA HIS A 154 -21.71 18.16 -9.68
C HIS A 154 -22.42 18.45 -11.02
N THR A 155 -23.71 18.12 -11.16
CA THR A 155 -24.51 18.42 -12.36
C THR A 155 -25.26 19.76 -12.33
N LYS A 156 -25.09 20.57 -11.27
CA LYS A 156 -25.80 21.84 -11.11
C LYS A 156 -25.54 22.76 -12.31
N VAL A 157 -26.62 23.42 -12.74
CA VAL A 157 -26.61 24.48 -13.75
C VAL A 157 -27.13 25.77 -13.16
N GLY A 158 -26.74 26.91 -13.72
CA GLY A 158 -27.04 28.23 -13.18
C GLY A 158 -26.35 28.52 -11.84
N MET A 159 -25.08 28.11 -11.69
CA MET A 159 -24.32 28.35 -10.46
C MET A 159 -24.26 29.85 -10.13
N THR A 160 -24.65 30.18 -8.90
CA THR A 160 -24.59 31.54 -8.35
C THR A 160 -23.17 31.90 -7.89
N LEU A 161 -22.95 33.16 -7.54
CA LEU A 161 -21.68 33.59 -6.90
C LEU A 161 -21.44 32.86 -5.57
N GLU A 162 -22.50 32.66 -4.77
CA GLU A 162 -22.40 31.92 -3.50
C GLU A 162 -22.09 30.44 -3.73
N ASP A 163 -22.68 29.78 -4.74
CA ASP A 163 -22.35 28.38 -5.06
C ASP A 163 -20.86 28.21 -5.38
N ARG A 164 -20.28 29.14 -6.14
CA ARG A 164 -18.86 29.12 -6.47
C ARG A 164 -17.99 29.39 -5.25
N LYS A 165 -18.41 30.32 -4.39
CA LYS A 165 -17.73 30.59 -3.11
C LYS A 165 -17.72 29.37 -2.20
N LEU A 166 -18.85 28.67 -2.05
CA LEU A 166 -18.94 27.42 -1.27
C LEU A 166 -18.04 26.33 -1.87
N THR A 167 -18.02 26.19 -3.20
CA THR A 167 -17.13 25.24 -3.89
C THR A 167 -15.65 25.53 -3.62
N ARG A 168 -15.26 26.82 -3.58
CA ARG A 168 -13.89 27.23 -3.27
C ARG A 168 -13.50 26.97 -1.82
N GLN A 169 -14.42 27.20 -0.89
CA GLN A 169 -14.22 26.90 0.53
C GLN A 169 -14.06 25.40 0.76
N TYR A 170 -14.91 24.59 0.12
CA TYR A 170 -14.85 23.13 0.17
C TYR A 170 -13.51 22.61 -0.38
N CYS A 171 -13.11 23.04 -1.58
CA CYS A 171 -11.82 22.65 -2.18
C CYS A 171 -10.63 23.07 -1.31
N GLN A 172 -10.67 24.28 -0.73
CA GLN A 172 -9.64 24.71 0.21
C GLN A 172 -9.59 23.81 1.46
N ASN A 173 -10.74 23.38 1.98
CA ASN A 173 -10.81 22.43 3.09
C ASN A 173 -10.15 21.09 2.72
N ASP A 174 -10.48 20.51 1.55
CA ASP A 174 -9.92 19.24 1.10
C ASP A 174 -8.40 19.32 0.84
N VAL A 175 -7.90 20.44 0.31
CA VAL A 175 -6.46 20.72 0.19
C VAL A 175 -5.79 20.77 1.57
N MET A 176 -6.38 21.47 2.54
CA MET A 176 -5.80 21.59 3.87
C MET A 176 -5.87 20.27 4.65
N ALA A 177 -6.96 19.50 4.51
CA ALA A 177 -7.08 18.15 5.08
C ALA A 177 -6.02 17.21 4.50
N THR A 178 -5.79 17.28 3.18
CA THR A 178 -4.72 16.54 2.50
C THR A 178 -3.34 16.95 3.01
N TYR A 179 -3.12 18.23 3.32
CA TYR A 179 -1.87 18.72 3.91
C TYR A 179 -1.66 18.20 5.34
N GLU A 180 -2.70 18.20 6.17
CA GLU A 180 -2.64 17.60 7.51
C GLU A 180 -2.29 16.10 7.41
N PHE A 181 -2.91 15.38 6.48
CA PHE A 181 -2.59 13.97 6.25
C PHE A 181 -1.18 13.75 5.68
N TYR A 182 -0.70 14.67 4.84
CA TYR A 182 0.69 14.67 4.37
C TYR A 182 1.66 14.78 5.57
N LYS A 183 1.42 15.72 6.50
CA LYS A 183 2.23 15.85 7.72
C LYS A 183 2.23 14.57 8.56
N VAL A 184 1.07 13.94 8.74
CA VAL A 184 0.98 12.61 9.37
C VAL A 184 1.83 11.58 8.63
N THR A 185 1.81 11.59 7.30
CA THR A 185 2.54 10.65 6.43
C THR A 185 4.06 10.82 6.53
N ILE A 186 4.56 12.05 6.65
CA ILE A 186 5.99 12.32 6.87
C ILE A 186 6.40 12.30 8.35
N GLY A 187 5.45 12.00 9.24
CA GLY A 187 5.68 11.88 10.68
C GLY A 187 5.85 13.22 11.41
N GLU A 188 5.45 14.34 10.79
CA GLU A 188 5.33 15.66 11.39
C GLU A 188 4.00 15.78 12.14
N THR A 189 3.80 14.90 13.12
CA THR A 189 2.58 14.80 13.91
C THR A 189 2.90 14.38 15.35
N GLU A 190 2.00 14.67 16.27
CA GLU A 190 2.06 14.21 17.66
C GLU A 190 1.44 12.82 17.86
N HIS A 191 0.80 12.25 16.84
CA HIS A 191 0.18 10.93 16.94
C HIS A 191 1.23 9.83 17.26
N PRO A 192 1.05 9.01 18.30
CA PRO A 192 2.08 8.12 18.83
C PRO A 192 2.56 7.05 17.83
N LEU A 193 1.70 6.65 16.89
CA LEU A 193 2.06 5.66 15.85
C LEU A 193 2.83 6.27 14.67
N TYR A 194 2.67 7.57 14.41
CA TYR A 194 3.18 8.21 13.19
C TYR A 194 4.30 9.22 13.47
N LYS A 195 4.43 9.69 14.72
CA LYS A 195 5.45 10.66 15.11
C LYS A 195 6.86 10.21 14.71
N GLY A 196 7.52 11.00 13.87
CA GLY A 196 8.87 10.73 13.35
C GLY A 196 8.98 9.55 12.38
N ASN A 197 7.85 8.99 11.93
CA ASN A 197 7.80 7.91 10.96
C ASN A 197 7.55 8.45 9.54
N ASP A 198 8.62 8.88 8.89
CA ASP A 198 8.55 9.44 7.54
C ASP A 198 8.41 8.35 6.46
N GLN A 199 7.17 8.17 5.99
CA GLN A 199 6.82 7.17 4.98
C GLN A 199 7.32 7.54 3.58
N ILE A 200 7.54 8.81 3.30
CA ILE A 200 8.03 9.27 1.99
C ILE A 200 9.55 9.09 1.93
N GLN A 201 10.26 9.50 2.96
CA GLN A 201 11.71 9.28 3.06
C GLN A 201 12.05 7.79 3.00
N LEU A 202 11.23 6.94 3.62
CA LEU A 202 11.37 5.48 3.49
C LEU A 202 11.40 5.04 2.01
N ARG A 203 10.50 5.57 1.19
CA ARG A 203 10.40 5.23 -0.24
C ARG A 203 11.59 5.77 -1.04
N LEU A 204 12.04 6.99 -0.75
CA LEU A 204 13.25 7.55 -1.35
C LEU A 204 14.50 6.73 -0.99
N ASP A 205 14.60 6.26 0.25
CA ASP A 205 15.71 5.42 0.70
C ASP A 205 15.70 4.04 0.02
N ILE A 206 14.50 3.46 -0.17
CA ILE A 206 14.32 2.20 -0.89
C ILE A 206 14.68 2.37 -2.36
N GLU A 207 14.20 3.42 -3.02
CA GLU A 207 14.50 3.70 -4.41
C GLU A 207 16.02 3.86 -4.60
N LYS A 208 16.69 4.59 -3.70
CA LYS A 208 18.14 4.76 -3.74
C LYS A 208 18.92 3.45 -3.51
N GLU A 209 18.42 2.56 -2.66
CA GLU A 209 19.10 1.31 -2.29
C GLU A 209 18.82 0.17 -3.30
N PHE A 210 17.60 0.11 -3.82
CA PHE A 210 17.11 -0.99 -4.62
C PHE A 210 16.75 -0.59 -6.05
N ASP A 211 16.88 0.67 -6.46
CA ASP A 211 16.55 1.14 -7.82
C ASP A 211 15.10 0.75 -8.22
N ILE A 212 14.17 0.95 -7.28
CA ILE A 212 12.73 0.67 -7.45
C ILE A 212 11.98 2.01 -7.32
N PRO A 213 11.34 2.52 -8.39
CA PRO A 213 10.59 3.77 -8.33
C PRO A 213 9.28 3.54 -7.55
N CYS A 214 9.35 3.67 -6.23
CA CYS A 214 8.30 3.22 -5.31
C CYS A 214 7.62 4.35 -4.53
N ILE A 215 7.73 5.61 -4.98
CA ILE A 215 7.21 6.78 -4.27
C ILE A 215 5.72 6.68 -3.94
N ASN A 216 4.93 6.02 -4.80
CA ASN A 216 3.49 5.80 -4.61
C ASN A 216 3.13 4.33 -4.30
N TYR A 217 4.10 3.49 -3.94
CA TYR A 217 3.80 2.08 -3.67
C TYR A 217 3.37 1.90 -2.22
N SER A 218 2.44 0.99 -1.98
CA SER A 218 2.17 0.50 -0.63
C SER A 218 3.32 -0.37 -0.13
N ASP A 219 3.45 -0.49 1.19
CA ASP A 219 4.45 -1.33 1.86
C ASP A 219 4.45 -2.79 1.36
N SER A 220 3.25 -3.34 1.08
CA SER A 220 3.09 -4.68 0.52
C SER A 220 3.62 -4.79 -0.91
N LYS A 221 3.40 -3.76 -1.73
CA LYS A 221 3.89 -3.70 -3.11
C LYS A 221 5.41 -3.53 -3.15
N ILE A 222 5.96 -2.66 -2.30
CA ILE A 222 7.42 -2.52 -2.10
C ILE A 222 8.03 -3.89 -1.79
N GLY A 223 7.44 -4.62 -0.83
CA GLY A 223 7.90 -5.96 -0.48
C GLY A 223 7.93 -6.92 -1.67
N ASP A 224 6.91 -6.86 -2.53
CA ASP A 224 6.86 -7.65 -3.78
C ASP A 224 8.03 -7.35 -4.71
N GLU A 225 8.26 -6.07 -4.99
CA GLU A 225 9.24 -5.62 -5.97
C GLU A 225 10.66 -5.94 -5.51
N ILE A 226 10.93 -5.81 -4.21
CA ILE A 226 12.21 -6.24 -3.62
C ILE A 226 12.40 -7.75 -3.83
N ILE A 227 11.40 -8.59 -3.52
CA ILE A 227 11.53 -10.05 -3.74
C ILE A 227 11.75 -10.37 -5.22
N LYS A 228 11.00 -9.73 -6.13
CA LYS A 228 11.17 -9.90 -7.58
C LYS A 228 12.59 -9.57 -8.01
N LYS A 229 13.15 -8.46 -7.52
CA LYS A 229 14.52 -8.04 -7.81
C LYS A 229 15.52 -9.11 -7.39
N TYR A 230 15.51 -9.53 -6.12
CA TYR A 230 16.43 -10.57 -5.62
C TYR A 230 16.30 -11.88 -6.39
N TYR A 231 15.08 -12.34 -6.68
CA TYR A 231 14.88 -13.57 -7.44
C TYR A 231 15.36 -13.45 -8.89
N CYS A 232 15.08 -12.33 -9.57
CA CYS A 232 15.52 -12.10 -10.94
C CYS A 232 17.03 -12.00 -11.06
N GLU A 233 17.69 -11.35 -10.10
CA GLU A 233 19.15 -11.28 -10.00
C GLU A 233 19.77 -12.68 -9.87
N GLU A 234 19.24 -13.53 -8.98
CA GLU A 234 19.72 -14.91 -8.85
C GLU A 234 19.54 -15.73 -10.12
N LYS A 235 18.38 -15.59 -10.78
CA LYS A 235 18.08 -16.35 -11.99
C LYS A 235 18.69 -15.74 -13.26
N ARG A 236 19.27 -14.54 -13.17
CA ARG A 236 19.76 -13.74 -14.30
C ARG A 236 18.68 -13.56 -15.38
N MET A 237 17.48 -13.20 -14.95
CA MET A 237 16.31 -13.00 -15.81
C MET A 237 15.77 -11.57 -15.69
N ASP A 238 15.01 -11.13 -16.68
CA ASP A 238 14.28 -9.86 -16.64
C ASP A 238 12.96 -10.02 -15.87
N VAL A 239 12.56 -9.01 -15.10
CA VAL A 239 11.30 -8.99 -14.31
C VAL A 239 10.07 -9.27 -15.19
N LYS A 240 10.06 -8.83 -16.45
CA LYS A 240 8.96 -9.06 -17.40
C LYS A 240 8.78 -10.53 -17.76
N THR A 241 9.79 -11.36 -17.51
CA THR A 241 9.76 -12.81 -17.77
C THR A 241 9.26 -13.61 -16.57
N LEU A 242 8.93 -12.95 -15.45
CA LEU A 242 8.34 -13.60 -14.29
C LEU A 242 6.99 -14.25 -14.62
N PRO A 243 6.67 -15.39 -14.00
CA PRO A 243 5.36 -16.00 -14.15
C PRO A 243 4.28 -15.05 -13.61
N ARG A 244 3.18 -14.89 -14.35
CA ARG A 244 2.06 -14.03 -13.93
C ARG A 244 1.17 -14.65 -12.84
N LYS A 245 1.26 -15.96 -12.66
CA LYS A 245 0.50 -16.75 -11.67
C LYS A 245 1.46 -17.74 -11.02
N GLY A 246 1.20 -18.11 -9.76
CA GLY A 246 1.95 -19.17 -9.13
C GLY A 246 1.49 -20.58 -9.53
N HIS A 247 1.90 -21.56 -8.74
CA HIS A 247 1.67 -22.97 -8.96
C HIS A 247 0.44 -23.49 -8.20
N PHE A 248 -0.52 -24.03 -8.96
CA PHE A 248 -1.74 -24.61 -8.41
C PHE A 248 -1.58 -26.12 -8.24
N ARG A 249 -1.52 -26.57 -7.00
CA ARG A 249 -1.49 -27.99 -6.65
C ARG A 249 -2.90 -28.55 -6.61
N LYS A 250 -3.10 -29.75 -7.16
CA LYS A 250 -4.36 -30.49 -7.00
C LYS A 250 -4.58 -30.92 -5.55
N TYR A 251 -3.51 -31.37 -4.90
CA TYR A 251 -3.50 -31.81 -3.51
C TYR A 251 -2.24 -31.29 -2.82
N ILE A 252 -2.37 -30.97 -1.54
CA ILE A 252 -1.25 -30.65 -0.65
C ILE A 252 -1.09 -31.83 0.31
N PHE A 253 0.06 -32.50 0.26
CA PHE A 253 0.36 -33.61 1.15
C PHE A 253 1.08 -33.08 2.39
N LEU A 254 0.46 -33.17 3.56
CA LEU A 254 1.04 -32.60 4.79
C LEU A 254 2.35 -33.28 5.21
N SER A 255 2.60 -34.52 4.76
CA SER A 255 3.91 -35.15 4.90
C SER A 255 5.06 -34.35 4.27
N GLN A 256 4.78 -33.53 3.25
CA GLN A 256 5.77 -32.67 2.59
C GLN A 256 5.93 -31.31 3.27
N CYS A 257 5.05 -30.95 4.21
CA CYS A 257 5.09 -29.72 4.99
C CYS A 257 5.75 -29.90 6.36
N ILE A 258 6.05 -31.14 6.75
CA ILE A 258 6.70 -31.48 8.02
C ILE A 258 8.21 -31.55 7.84
N ALA A 259 8.94 -30.76 8.62
CA ALA A 259 10.39 -30.78 8.60
C ALA A 259 10.96 -32.17 9.00
N PRO A 260 12.03 -32.67 8.34
CA PRO A 260 12.52 -34.03 8.56
C PRO A 260 12.98 -34.33 9.99
N TYR A 261 13.38 -33.30 10.74
CA TYR A 261 13.84 -33.40 12.12
C TYR A 261 12.71 -33.44 13.15
N VAL A 262 11.45 -33.27 12.74
CA VAL A 262 10.30 -33.30 13.67
C VAL A 262 10.00 -34.73 14.05
N GLN A 263 10.28 -35.04 15.32
CA GLN A 263 10.04 -36.32 15.95
C GLN A 263 9.58 -36.10 17.39
N PHE A 264 8.69 -36.97 17.87
CA PHE A 264 8.22 -36.96 19.25
C PHE A 264 8.61 -38.26 19.93
N THR A 265 8.82 -38.20 21.25
CA THR A 265 9.06 -39.37 22.10
C THR A 265 7.77 -39.85 22.76
N THR A 266 6.86 -38.94 23.08
CA THR A 266 5.56 -39.26 23.68
C THR A 266 4.66 -39.97 22.67
N VAL A 267 4.07 -41.09 23.08
CA VAL A 267 3.22 -41.95 22.22
C VAL A 267 2.09 -41.15 21.58
N GLN A 268 1.38 -40.35 22.37
CA GLN A 268 0.26 -39.54 21.89
C GLN A 268 0.67 -38.56 20.78
N LEU A 269 1.75 -37.81 20.98
CA LEU A 269 2.26 -36.85 19.99
C LEU A 269 2.82 -37.56 18.75
N THR A 270 3.41 -38.74 18.94
CA THR A 270 3.90 -39.58 17.85
C THR A 270 2.75 -40.06 16.96
N ASP A 271 1.64 -40.48 17.55
CA ASP A 271 0.48 -40.94 16.80
C ASP A 271 -0.24 -39.79 16.08
N SER A 272 -0.33 -38.62 16.72
CA SER A 272 -0.80 -37.40 16.04
C SER A 272 0.09 -37.02 14.84
N LEU A 273 1.42 -37.08 14.98
CA LEU A 273 2.33 -36.84 13.86
C LEU A 273 2.12 -37.85 12.72
N LYS A 274 1.91 -39.14 13.04
CA LYS A 274 1.59 -40.16 12.02
C LYS A 274 0.26 -39.87 11.32
N LYS A 275 -0.75 -39.38 12.05
CA LYS A 275 -2.05 -38.97 11.50
C LYS A 275 -1.84 -37.83 10.50
N ILE A 276 -1.18 -36.74 10.92
CA ILE A 276 -0.93 -35.57 10.07
C ILE A 276 -0.14 -35.95 8.80
N LYS A 277 0.88 -36.81 8.91
CA LYS A 277 1.66 -37.29 7.74
C LYS A 277 0.82 -38.02 6.70
N LYS A 278 -0.33 -38.59 7.05
CA LYS A 278 -1.24 -39.29 6.12
C LYS A 278 -2.29 -38.36 5.49
N MET A 279 -2.44 -37.14 5.98
CA MET A 279 -3.43 -36.20 5.48
C MET A 279 -3.03 -35.61 4.13
N ARG A 280 -4.04 -35.36 3.32
CA ARG A 280 -3.97 -34.54 2.10
C ARG A 280 -5.07 -33.49 2.18
N LEU A 281 -4.77 -32.29 1.71
CA LEU A 281 -5.73 -31.19 1.62
C LEU A 281 -6.00 -30.87 0.15
N GLU A 282 -7.26 -30.62 -0.18
CA GLU A 282 -7.66 -29.97 -1.42
C GLU A 282 -7.49 -28.44 -1.31
N LEU A 283 -7.61 -27.73 -2.43
CA LEU A 283 -7.40 -26.27 -2.48
C LEU A 283 -8.37 -25.48 -1.60
N SER A 284 -9.59 -25.97 -1.39
CA SER A 284 -10.60 -25.37 -0.52
C SER A 284 -10.42 -25.72 0.95
N ASP A 285 -9.65 -26.76 1.27
CA ASP A 285 -9.63 -27.31 2.63
C ASP A 285 -8.79 -26.46 3.56
N ASP A 286 -9.29 -26.23 4.78
CA ASP A 286 -8.48 -25.67 5.86
C ASP A 286 -7.80 -26.78 6.67
N PHE A 287 -6.62 -26.45 7.21
CA PHE A 287 -5.92 -27.33 8.13
C PHE A 287 -6.27 -26.94 9.56
N LYS A 288 -6.95 -27.85 10.27
CA LYS A 288 -7.16 -27.79 11.70
C LYS A 288 -7.08 -29.20 12.27
N GLU A 289 -6.18 -29.40 13.23
CA GLU A 289 -6.04 -30.66 13.95
C GLU A 289 -5.89 -30.38 15.44
N ASP A 290 -6.79 -30.94 16.24
CA ASP A 290 -6.80 -30.74 17.68
C ASP A 290 -6.17 -31.96 18.38
N ILE A 291 -5.33 -31.70 19.38
CA ILE A 291 -4.70 -32.69 20.23
C ILE A 291 -4.98 -32.30 21.67
N GLN A 292 -5.71 -33.14 22.39
CA GLN A 292 -5.77 -33.02 23.85
C GLN A 292 -4.44 -33.48 24.41
N PHE A 293 -3.71 -32.65 25.13
CA PHE A 293 -2.41 -33.03 25.70
C PHE A 293 -2.34 -32.48 27.13
N TYR A 294 -2.18 -33.38 28.10
CA TYR A 294 -2.52 -33.11 29.50
C TYR A 294 -3.95 -32.55 29.63
N ASP A 295 -4.15 -31.49 30.40
CA ASP A 295 -5.46 -30.88 30.67
C ASP A 295 -5.85 -29.79 29.66
N ASN A 296 -5.09 -29.63 28.56
CA ASN A 296 -5.31 -28.61 27.55
C ASN A 296 -5.64 -29.20 26.17
N VAL A 297 -6.38 -28.44 25.37
CA VAL A 297 -6.58 -28.72 23.95
C VAL A 297 -5.67 -27.80 23.14
N TYR A 298 -4.81 -28.41 22.33
CA TYR A 298 -3.90 -27.75 21.41
C TYR A 298 -4.41 -27.90 19.98
N SER A 299 -4.65 -26.79 19.31
CA SER A 299 -5.18 -26.72 17.95
C SER A 299 -4.09 -26.29 16.98
N PHE A 300 -3.71 -27.18 16.07
CA PHE A 300 -2.76 -26.91 15.00
C PHE A 300 -3.50 -26.32 13.80
N MET A 301 -3.14 -25.09 13.42
CA MET A 301 -3.76 -24.38 12.31
C MET A 301 -2.68 -23.76 11.40
N LYS A 302 -3.08 -23.20 10.25
CA LYS A 302 -2.16 -22.54 9.30
C LYS A 302 -1.33 -21.39 9.91
N GLY A 303 -1.82 -20.77 11.00
CA GLY A 303 -1.15 -19.69 11.73
C GLY A 303 -0.25 -20.14 12.89
N GLY A 304 -0.14 -21.45 13.13
CA GLY A 304 0.66 -22.01 14.22
C GLY A 304 -0.16 -22.82 15.22
N LEU A 305 0.39 -22.94 16.43
CA LEU A 305 -0.19 -23.68 17.54
C LEU A 305 -1.03 -22.74 18.40
N HIS A 306 -2.28 -23.10 18.65
CA HIS A 306 -3.19 -22.37 19.51
C HIS A 306 -3.62 -23.26 20.67
N THR A 307 -3.87 -22.67 21.83
CA THR A 307 -4.45 -23.36 22.99
C THR A 307 -5.74 -22.69 23.41
N GLU A 308 -6.71 -23.49 23.80
CA GLU A 308 -7.93 -23.00 24.45
C GLU A 308 -7.76 -23.17 25.97
N ASN A 309 -7.37 -22.09 26.64
CA ASN A 309 -7.20 -22.06 28.09
C ASN A 309 -8.37 -21.32 28.76
N LYS A 310 -8.71 -21.72 29.99
CA LYS A 310 -9.60 -20.91 30.83
C LYS A 310 -8.85 -19.65 31.29
N PRO A 311 -9.56 -18.56 31.64
CA PRO A 311 -8.93 -17.41 32.27
C PRO A 311 -8.20 -17.84 33.55
N GLU A 312 -6.89 -17.70 33.57
CA GLU A 312 -6.01 -18.11 34.65
C GLU A 312 -4.95 -17.03 34.89
N VAL A 313 -4.45 -16.97 36.13
CA VAL A 313 -3.34 -16.11 36.52
C VAL A 313 -2.12 -17.01 36.69
N PHE A 314 -1.08 -16.74 35.92
CA PHE A 314 0.21 -17.42 36.06
C PHE A 314 1.14 -16.51 36.84
N GLU A 315 1.68 -17.00 37.96
CA GLU A 315 2.65 -16.31 38.80
C GLU A 315 3.95 -17.10 38.82
N GLU A 316 5.08 -16.39 38.78
CA GLU A 316 6.40 -16.97 38.97
C GLU A 316 6.58 -17.36 40.45
N ASP A 317 7.20 -18.51 40.71
CA ASP A 317 7.49 -19.00 42.08
C ASP A 317 8.94 -19.51 42.20
N GLU A 318 9.31 -20.06 43.36
CA GLU A 318 10.68 -20.55 43.61
C GLU A 318 11.13 -21.66 42.64
N ASP A 319 10.18 -22.40 42.06
CA ASP A 319 10.42 -23.57 41.21
C ASP A 319 10.09 -23.31 39.72
N HIS A 320 9.32 -22.26 39.38
CA HIS A 320 8.79 -22.01 38.05
C HIS A 320 8.99 -20.57 37.56
N LEU A 321 9.53 -20.44 36.34
CA LEU A 321 9.71 -19.17 35.63
C LEU A 321 8.71 -19.02 34.49
N ILE A 322 8.19 -17.81 34.30
CA ILE A 322 7.41 -17.44 33.11
C ILE A 322 8.39 -16.82 32.10
N ILE A 323 8.52 -17.46 30.93
CA ILE A 323 9.50 -17.04 29.91
C ILE A 323 8.79 -16.81 28.59
N ASP A 324 8.99 -15.62 28.01
CA ASP A 324 8.56 -15.27 26.66
C ASP A 324 9.75 -15.28 25.69
N TRP A 325 9.57 -15.94 24.54
CA TRP A 325 10.60 -16.09 23.50
C TRP A 325 10.07 -15.54 22.16
N ASP A 326 10.48 -14.32 21.80
CA ASP A 326 10.20 -13.76 20.46
C ASP A 326 11.27 -14.18 19.44
N VAL A 327 10.87 -15.05 18.50
CA VAL A 327 11.72 -15.47 17.39
C VAL A 327 11.66 -14.45 16.26
N SER A 328 12.75 -13.69 16.11
CA SER A 328 12.91 -12.73 15.02
C SER A 328 12.70 -13.38 13.64
N SER A 329 11.66 -12.94 12.93
CA SER A 329 11.34 -13.40 11.56
C SER A 329 11.12 -14.92 11.49
N TYR A 330 10.26 -15.43 12.39
CA TYR A 330 9.90 -16.85 12.51
C TYR A 330 9.58 -17.55 11.18
N TYR A 331 8.59 -17.07 10.41
CA TYR A 331 8.21 -17.70 9.13
C TYR A 331 9.34 -17.69 8.08
N PRO A 332 10.04 -16.55 7.83
CA PRO A 332 11.23 -16.56 6.99
C PRO A 332 12.30 -17.56 7.43
N ALA A 333 12.59 -17.62 8.73
CA ALA A 333 13.62 -18.52 9.26
C ALA A 333 13.24 -19.99 9.05
N ILE A 334 11.96 -20.36 9.23
CA ILE A 334 11.47 -21.72 8.95
C ILE A 334 11.69 -22.09 7.49
N ILE A 335 11.26 -21.23 6.56
CA ILE A 335 11.40 -21.47 5.11
C ILE A 335 12.88 -21.66 4.75
N ILE A 336 13.75 -20.77 5.23
CA ILE A 336 15.19 -20.78 4.92
C ILE A 336 15.87 -22.02 5.50
N ASN A 337 15.64 -22.30 6.79
CA ASN A 337 16.30 -23.40 7.49
C ASN A 337 15.85 -24.77 6.97
N ASN A 338 14.58 -24.88 6.54
CA ASN A 338 14.04 -26.10 5.93
C ASN A 338 14.26 -26.19 4.41
N LYS A 339 14.93 -25.20 3.81
CA LYS A 339 15.22 -25.14 2.37
C LYS A 339 13.97 -25.26 1.48
N GLN A 340 12.87 -24.67 1.93
CA GLN A 340 11.59 -24.68 1.21
C GLN A 340 11.50 -23.52 0.22
N TYR A 341 10.78 -23.71 -0.87
CA TYR A 341 10.54 -22.70 -1.90
C TYR A 341 9.31 -23.08 -2.75
N PRO A 342 8.66 -22.11 -3.42
CA PRO A 342 7.60 -22.40 -4.37
C PRO A 342 8.14 -23.28 -5.50
N TYR A 343 7.45 -24.37 -5.81
CA TYR A 343 7.97 -25.40 -6.70
C TYR A 343 8.34 -24.89 -8.09
N HIS A 344 7.54 -23.98 -8.65
CA HIS A 344 7.75 -23.38 -9.97
C HIS A 344 8.87 -22.33 -10.01
N LEU A 345 9.32 -21.81 -8.86
CA LEU A 345 10.36 -20.79 -8.78
C LEU A 345 11.75 -21.38 -8.51
N GLY A 346 11.83 -22.60 -7.99
CA GLY A 346 13.10 -23.31 -7.81
C GLY A 346 13.97 -22.78 -6.66
N LYS A 347 15.18 -23.34 -6.54
CA LYS A 347 16.13 -23.04 -5.45
C LYS A 347 16.71 -21.63 -5.54
N GLU A 348 16.65 -21.05 -6.73
CA GLU A 348 17.07 -19.68 -7.02
C GLU A 348 16.22 -18.69 -6.21
N PHE A 349 14.91 -18.95 -6.07
CA PHE A 349 14.03 -18.17 -5.18
C PHE A 349 14.52 -18.20 -3.73
N LEU A 350 14.80 -19.39 -3.21
CA LEU A 350 15.31 -19.54 -1.85
C LEU A 350 16.65 -18.82 -1.67
N THR A 351 17.52 -18.84 -2.68
CA THR A 351 18.83 -18.18 -2.63
C THR A 351 18.67 -16.66 -2.53
N GLY A 352 17.82 -16.06 -3.37
CA GLY A 352 17.53 -14.63 -3.31
C GLY A 352 16.82 -14.22 -2.02
N TYR A 353 15.85 -15.04 -1.59
CA TYR A 353 15.14 -14.85 -0.33
C TYR A 353 16.07 -14.89 0.89
N LYS A 354 17.02 -15.81 0.91
CA LYS A 354 18.05 -15.92 1.94
C LYS A 354 18.98 -14.70 1.95
N LYS A 355 19.45 -14.23 0.79
CA LYS A 355 20.28 -13.02 0.69
C LYS A 355 19.58 -11.79 1.27
N MET A 356 18.30 -11.62 0.96
CA MET A 356 17.46 -10.55 1.50
C MET A 356 17.34 -10.65 3.04
N TYR A 357 17.10 -11.85 3.56
CA TYR A 357 17.01 -12.12 5.00
C TYR A 357 18.33 -11.82 5.73
N GLU A 358 19.46 -12.29 5.18
CA GLU A 358 20.79 -12.07 5.76
C GLU A 358 21.18 -10.58 5.75
N LYS A 359 20.94 -9.87 4.63
CA LYS A 359 21.16 -8.42 4.54
C LYS A 359 20.36 -7.66 5.62
N ARG A 360 19.13 -8.08 5.88
CA ARG A 360 18.32 -7.48 6.96
C ARG A 360 18.96 -7.69 8.33
N LEU A 361 19.41 -8.91 8.64
CA LEU A 361 20.03 -9.21 9.92
C LEU A 361 21.34 -8.45 10.12
N GLU A 362 22.14 -8.31 9.07
CA GLU A 362 23.37 -7.53 9.06
C GLU A 362 23.12 -6.04 9.36
N LEU A 363 22.07 -5.46 8.77
CA LEU A 363 21.74 -4.03 8.92
C LEU A 363 21.01 -3.69 10.24
N LYS A 364 20.32 -4.67 10.85
CA LYS A 364 19.48 -4.48 12.06
C LYS A 364 20.21 -3.78 13.23
N PRO A 365 21.48 -4.09 13.56
CA PRO A 365 22.21 -3.41 14.65
C PRO A 365 22.43 -1.91 14.38
N PHE A 366 22.60 -1.52 13.11
CA PHE A 366 22.89 -0.14 12.71
C PHE A 366 21.64 0.73 12.60
N ALA A 367 20.46 0.13 12.36
CA ALA A 367 19.17 0.81 12.26
C ALA A 367 18.77 1.66 13.49
N LYS A 368 19.36 1.40 14.66
CA LYS A 368 19.14 2.24 15.85
C LYS A 368 19.78 3.62 15.71
N LYS A 369 20.93 3.71 15.03
CA LYS A 369 21.76 4.92 14.95
C LYS A 369 21.54 5.71 13.66
N ASP A 370 21.09 5.05 12.60
CA ASP A 370 20.94 5.65 11.27
C ASP A 370 19.49 5.53 10.78
N LYS A 371 18.86 6.67 10.48
CA LYS A 371 17.48 6.75 9.97
C LYS A 371 17.32 6.08 8.61
N LYS A 372 18.30 6.22 7.72
CA LYS A 372 18.29 5.60 6.38
C LYS A 372 18.36 4.08 6.51
N ILE A 373 19.29 3.58 7.33
CA ILE A 373 19.42 2.13 7.57
C ILE A 373 18.14 1.58 8.20
N ARG A 374 17.51 2.34 9.10
CA ARG A 374 16.22 1.96 9.67
C ARG A 374 15.15 1.77 8.61
N GLY A 375 15.06 2.69 7.64
CA GLY A 375 14.14 2.58 6.51
C GLY A 375 14.39 1.31 5.69
N ILE A 376 15.64 1.08 5.29
CA ILE A 376 16.04 -0.12 4.53
C ILE A 376 15.70 -1.41 5.29
N VAL A 377 15.99 -1.47 6.59
CA VAL A 377 15.64 -2.64 7.44
C VAL A 377 14.13 -2.84 7.56
N GLY A 378 13.35 -1.75 7.60
CA GLY A 378 11.89 -1.78 7.54
C GLY A 378 11.38 -2.37 6.24
N ALA A 379 11.88 -1.90 5.10
CA ALA A 379 11.54 -2.41 3.77
C ALA A 379 11.88 -3.90 3.63
N LEU A 380 13.08 -4.29 4.03
CA LEU A 380 13.50 -5.70 4.03
C LEU A 380 12.64 -6.55 4.97
N LYS A 381 12.20 -6.02 6.12
CA LYS A 381 11.27 -6.71 7.04
C LYS A 381 9.94 -6.99 6.36
N LEU A 382 9.39 -6.00 5.67
CA LEU A 382 8.11 -6.11 4.94
C LEU A 382 8.24 -7.12 3.79
N ALA A 383 9.32 -7.03 3.02
CA ALA A 383 9.62 -7.95 1.93
C ALA A 383 9.72 -9.40 2.42
N VAL A 384 10.57 -9.70 3.41
CA VAL A 384 10.72 -11.09 3.92
C VAL A 384 9.40 -11.65 4.45
N ASN A 385 8.62 -10.86 5.20
CA ASN A 385 7.38 -11.33 5.79
C ASN A 385 6.26 -11.51 4.75
N SER A 386 6.31 -10.80 3.62
CA SER A 386 5.28 -10.88 2.59
C SER A 386 5.22 -12.24 1.88
N VAL A 387 6.31 -13.01 1.86
CA VAL A 387 6.37 -14.31 1.17
C VAL A 387 5.32 -15.30 1.68
N TYR A 388 5.10 -15.34 3.01
CA TYR A 388 4.09 -16.23 3.61
C TYR A 388 2.66 -15.88 3.15
N GLY A 389 2.30 -14.60 3.14
CA GLY A 389 0.99 -14.18 2.64
C GLY A 389 0.84 -14.46 1.14
N LYS A 390 1.90 -14.19 0.37
CA LYS A 390 1.92 -14.34 -1.08
C LYS A 390 1.98 -15.78 -1.57
N SER A 391 2.47 -16.73 -0.78
CA SER A 391 2.36 -18.16 -1.10
C SER A 391 0.93 -18.68 -0.98
N ASN A 392 0.06 -17.97 -0.24
CA ASN A 392 -1.35 -18.30 -0.08
C ASN A 392 -2.31 -17.48 -0.99
N ASP A 393 -1.86 -16.37 -1.57
CA ASP A 393 -2.66 -15.54 -2.49
C ASP A 393 -2.66 -16.11 -3.92
N MET A 394 -3.80 -16.61 -4.40
CA MET A 394 -3.95 -17.22 -5.73
C MET A 394 -3.57 -16.30 -6.90
N ASN A 395 -3.59 -14.97 -6.70
CA ASN A 395 -3.21 -14.00 -7.73
C ASN A 395 -1.70 -13.69 -7.73
N SER A 396 -0.97 -14.18 -6.73
CA SER A 396 0.46 -13.96 -6.58
C SER A 396 1.28 -14.86 -7.51
N TRP A 397 2.37 -14.32 -8.04
CA TRP A 397 3.38 -15.07 -8.79
C TRP A 397 4.18 -16.05 -7.90
N ILE A 398 4.16 -15.85 -6.57
CA ILE A 398 4.80 -16.72 -5.57
C ILE A 398 3.88 -17.88 -5.17
N TYR A 399 2.58 -17.80 -5.49
CA TYR A 399 1.57 -18.73 -5.01
C TYR A 399 2.02 -20.19 -5.12
N ASP A 400 2.08 -20.86 -3.98
CA ASP A 400 2.27 -22.30 -3.85
C ASP A 400 1.83 -22.63 -2.42
N ARG A 401 0.57 -23.05 -2.29
CA ARG A 401 -0.09 -23.24 -0.99
C ARG A 401 0.58 -24.30 -0.10
N GLN A 402 1.47 -25.14 -0.65
CA GLN A 402 2.26 -26.08 0.16
C GLN A 402 3.40 -25.40 0.94
N LEU A 403 3.84 -24.22 0.51
CA LEU A 403 4.86 -23.44 1.22
C LEU A 403 4.31 -22.71 2.45
N THR A 404 3.03 -22.33 2.40
CA THR A 404 2.28 -21.70 3.50
C THR A 404 2.05 -22.68 4.63
#